data_AF-A0A9D5S9X0-F1
#
_entry.id   AF-A0A9D5S9X0-F1
#
_cell.length_a   1.000
_cell.length_b   1.000
_cell.length_c   1.000
_cell.angle_alpha   90.00
_cell.angle_beta   90.00
_cell.angle_gamma   90.00
#
_symmetry.space_group_name_H-M   'P 1'
#
loop_
_entity.id
_entity.type
_entity.pdbx_description
1 polymer ?
#
loop_
_entity_poly.entity_id
_entity_poly.type
_entity_poly.pdbx_seq_one_letter_code
_entity_poly.pdbx_strand_id
1 'polypeptide(L)'
;MLIDKNLFYESLCKTLDPRSGKIQPIDKTNENSCKKVLDIVWKGGIHFIVESAKYCYGYSYVMRDGQELSPLYRIDKPGDDSLKCMQHVIDDIEDGKYKNKKTLREKIKSFVEENGLASYMNNTKWCELINDIMEKAPWDCVQYKTLFEKSAPNYFWDLNNDEDLVYKALELSEIEWMKIKHVQTVSEYIGRLVPDKIQTYDHKSLFLEILQKHSIPYEYDESEQTFIVYGYRH
;
A
#
# COMPACT_ATOMS: atom_id res chain seq x y z
N MET A 1 -9.21 -24.32 15.45
CA MET A 1 -8.11 -24.54 16.41
C MET A 1 -7.18 -23.35 16.29
N LEU A 2 -7.07 -22.52 17.33
CA LEU A 2 -6.17 -21.36 17.37
C LEU A 2 -4.73 -21.86 17.40
N ILE A 3 -3.84 -21.24 16.62
CA ILE A 3 -2.40 -21.51 16.71
C ILE A 3 -1.92 -20.83 17.99
N ASP A 4 -1.45 -21.61 18.97
CA ASP A 4 -0.73 -21.06 20.12
C ASP A 4 0.59 -20.48 19.62
N LYS A 5 0.75 -19.15 19.76
CA LYS A 5 1.91 -18.41 19.26
C LYS A 5 3.22 -18.83 19.92
N ASN A 6 3.20 -19.22 21.19
CA ASN A 6 4.41 -19.65 21.88
C ASN A 6 4.84 -21.03 21.37
N LEU A 7 3.89 -21.97 21.25
CA LEU A 7 4.17 -23.29 20.67
C LEU A 7 4.62 -23.18 19.20
N PHE A 8 4.05 -22.24 18.45
CA PHE A 8 4.47 -22.00 17.07
C PHE A 8 5.88 -21.42 16.98
N TYR A 9 6.20 -20.42 17.79
CA TYR A 9 7.56 -19.88 17.90
C TYR A 9 8.59 -20.95 18.28
N GLU A 10 8.28 -21.79 19.27
CA GLU A 10 9.17 -22.89 19.67
C GLU A 10 9.39 -23.90 18.54
N SER A 11 8.34 -24.24 17.79
CA SER A 11 8.44 -25.14 16.63
C SER A 11 9.34 -24.56 15.55
N LEU A 12 9.18 -23.26 15.24
CA LEU A 12 10.02 -22.54 14.29
C LEU A 12 11.48 -22.54 14.73
N CYS A 13 11.77 -22.19 15.99
CA CYS A 13 13.14 -22.15 16.52
C CYS A 13 13.81 -23.54 16.60
N LYS A 14 13.02 -24.61 16.73
CA LYS A 14 13.54 -25.99 16.71
C LYS A 14 13.85 -26.49 15.30
N THR A 15 13.13 -26.00 14.30
CA THR A 15 13.17 -26.57 12.94
C THR A 15 13.99 -25.73 11.97
N LEU A 16 13.88 -24.41 12.06
CA LEU A 16 14.57 -23.50 11.15
C LEU A 16 16.00 -23.26 11.62
N ASP A 17 16.95 -23.41 10.70
CA ASP A 17 18.34 -23.00 10.89
C ASP A 17 18.48 -21.55 10.39
N PRO A 18 18.69 -20.57 11.28
CA PRO A 18 18.84 -19.17 10.90
C PRO A 18 20.15 -18.87 10.16
N ARG A 19 21.07 -19.84 10.04
CA ARG A 19 22.39 -19.66 9.43
C ARG A 19 23.17 -18.52 10.11
N SER A 20 23.58 -17.50 9.36
CA SER A 20 24.24 -16.32 9.91
C SER A 20 23.27 -15.29 10.52
N GLY A 21 21.97 -15.48 10.34
CA GLY A 21 20.90 -14.61 10.82
C GLY A 21 20.75 -14.64 12.34
N LYS A 22 20.33 -13.50 12.92
CA LYS A 22 20.11 -13.33 14.36
C LYS A 22 18.64 -13.15 14.67
N ILE A 23 18.08 -14.06 15.46
CA ILE A 23 16.71 -13.95 15.96
C ILE A 23 16.59 -12.73 16.87
N GLN A 24 15.65 -11.84 16.58
CA GLN A 24 15.38 -10.66 17.39
C GLN A 24 14.35 -10.98 18.49
N PRO A 25 14.48 -10.37 19.67
CA PRO A 25 13.44 -10.43 20.68
C PRO A 25 12.18 -9.72 20.17
N ILE A 26 11.03 -10.36 20.32
CA ILE A 26 9.74 -9.76 19.97
C ILE A 26 9.19 -9.07 21.22
N ASP A 27 9.11 -7.75 21.18
CA ASP A 27 8.45 -6.98 22.23
C ASP A 27 6.95 -7.32 22.21
N LYS A 28 6.38 -7.82 23.31
CA LYS A 28 4.97 -8.22 23.39
C LYS A 28 4.04 -7.08 23.80
N THR A 29 4.58 -5.89 24.08
CA THR A 29 3.81 -4.75 24.62
C THR A 29 3.21 -3.84 23.54
N ASN A 30 3.60 -4.00 22.28
CA ASN A 30 3.12 -3.21 21.16
C ASN A 30 1.95 -3.93 20.45
N GLU A 31 0.82 -3.27 20.23
CA GLU A 31 -0.35 -3.89 19.59
C GLU A 31 -0.05 -4.35 18.15
N ASN A 32 0.93 -3.73 17.47
CA ASN A 32 1.40 -4.16 16.15
C ASN A 32 2.36 -5.35 16.21
N SER A 33 3.17 -5.50 17.27
CA SER A 33 4.03 -6.66 17.44
C SER A 33 3.26 -7.91 17.87
N CYS A 34 2.02 -7.74 18.34
CA CYS A 34 1.15 -8.85 18.72
C CYS A 34 0.91 -9.87 17.60
N LYS A 35 1.14 -9.57 16.33
CA LYS A 35 1.04 -10.55 15.21
C LYS A 35 2.37 -11.24 14.88
N LYS A 36 3.51 -10.61 15.18
CA LYS A 36 4.84 -11.14 14.84
C LYS A 36 5.17 -12.35 15.72
N VAL A 37 5.60 -13.44 15.09
CA VAL A 37 5.99 -14.71 15.74
C VAL A 37 7.48 -14.93 15.67
N LEU A 38 8.13 -14.58 14.55
CA LEU A 38 9.57 -14.73 14.35
C LEU A 38 10.12 -13.54 13.56
N ASP A 39 11.34 -13.13 13.91
CA ASP A 39 12.11 -12.10 13.21
C ASP A 39 13.58 -12.52 13.19
N ILE A 40 14.11 -12.85 12.02
CA ILE A 40 15.52 -13.19 11.83
C ILE A 40 16.18 -12.10 11.01
N VAL A 41 17.32 -11.58 11.48
CA VAL A 41 17.99 -10.42 10.89
C VAL A 41 19.38 -10.75 10.41
N TRP A 42 19.67 -10.37 9.16
CA TRP A 42 21.00 -10.46 8.55
C TRP A 42 21.67 -9.09 8.44
N LYS A 43 22.97 -9.10 8.15
CA LYS A 43 23.73 -7.89 7.82
C LYS A 43 23.07 -7.16 6.65
N GLY A 44 23.05 -5.82 6.71
CA GLY A 44 22.40 -4.99 5.69
C GLY A 44 20.90 -4.80 5.90
N GLY A 45 20.39 -5.13 7.10
CA GLY A 45 19.02 -4.82 7.50
C GLY A 45 17.96 -5.68 6.81
N ILE A 46 18.32 -6.88 6.36
CA ILE A 46 17.37 -7.83 5.77
C ILE A 46 16.72 -8.63 6.91
N HIS A 47 15.39 -8.63 6.95
CA HIS A 47 14.59 -9.36 7.92
C HIS A 47 13.81 -10.47 7.21
N PHE A 48 13.82 -11.67 7.77
CA PHE A 48 12.80 -12.67 7.51
C PHE A 48 11.79 -12.66 8.66
N ILE A 49 10.52 -12.41 8.32
CA ILE A 49 9.45 -12.27 9.30
C ILE A 49 8.44 -13.38 9.12
N VAL A 50 7.98 -13.93 10.25
CA VAL A 50 6.80 -14.79 10.32
C VAL A 50 5.77 -14.14 11.22
N GLU A 51 4.56 -13.99 10.73
CA GLU A 51 3.41 -13.47 11.47
C GLU A 51 2.29 -14.51 11.59
N SER A 52 1.55 -14.44 12.70
CA SER A 52 0.34 -15.23 12.93
C SER A 52 -0.88 -14.31 12.81
N ALA A 53 -1.84 -14.69 11.97
CA ALA A 53 -3.16 -14.10 11.96
C ALA A 53 -3.99 -14.65 13.15
N LYS A 54 -5.05 -13.93 13.52
CA LYS A 54 -5.98 -14.32 14.61
C LYS A 54 -6.74 -15.63 14.31
N TYR A 55 -6.78 -16.07 13.06
CA TYR A 55 -7.55 -17.23 12.62
C TYR A 55 -6.65 -18.16 11.80
N CYS A 56 -6.20 -19.27 12.40
CA CYS A 56 -5.67 -20.48 11.75
C CYS A 56 -4.79 -20.37 10.49
N TYR A 57 -4.10 -19.26 10.24
CA TYR A 57 -3.09 -19.08 9.21
C TYR A 57 -2.11 -17.97 9.64
N GLY A 58 -0.97 -17.89 8.96
CA GLY A 58 0.06 -16.89 9.15
C GLY A 58 0.62 -16.42 7.81
N TYR A 59 1.61 -15.55 7.87
CA TYR A 59 2.35 -15.08 6.70
C TYR A 59 3.85 -15.12 6.96
N SER A 60 4.63 -15.37 5.93
CA SER A 60 6.07 -15.13 5.96
C SER A 60 6.51 -14.28 4.78
N TYR A 61 7.49 -13.43 5.02
CA TYR A 61 8.00 -12.51 4.01
C TYR A 61 9.39 -11.99 4.38
N VAL A 62 10.07 -11.42 3.39
CA VAL A 62 11.36 -10.77 3.54
C VAL A 62 11.17 -9.27 3.42
N MET A 63 11.82 -8.49 4.27
CA MET A 63 11.77 -7.03 4.22
C MET A 63 13.14 -6.40 4.49
N ARG A 64 13.31 -5.15 4.08
CA ARG A 64 14.46 -4.29 4.43
C ARG A 64 13.97 -2.88 4.67
N ASP A 65 14.49 -2.23 5.72
CA ASP A 65 14.19 -0.83 6.07
C ASP A 65 12.69 -0.52 6.18
N GLY A 66 11.89 -1.46 6.69
CA GLY A 66 10.45 -1.27 6.82
C GLY A 66 9.63 -1.64 5.57
N GLN A 67 10.26 -2.05 4.46
CA GLN A 67 9.58 -2.33 3.19
C GLN A 67 9.75 -3.78 2.72
N GLU A 68 8.67 -4.36 2.21
CA GLU A 68 8.66 -5.72 1.69
C GLU A 68 9.60 -5.87 0.49
N LEU A 69 10.42 -6.92 0.52
CA LEU A 69 11.29 -7.37 -0.56
C LEU A 69 10.75 -8.65 -1.22
N SER A 70 9.88 -9.41 -0.58
CA SER A 70 9.21 -10.57 -1.17
C SER A 70 7.69 -10.41 -1.12
N PRO A 71 6.94 -11.18 -1.92
CA PRO A 71 5.51 -11.35 -1.67
C PRO A 71 5.25 -11.90 -0.26
N LEU A 72 4.03 -11.69 0.22
CA LEU A 72 3.49 -12.34 1.41
C LEU A 72 3.16 -13.81 1.10
N TYR A 73 3.89 -14.73 1.72
CA TYR A 73 3.63 -16.16 1.60
C TYR A 73 2.70 -16.63 2.72
N ARG A 74 1.49 -17.06 2.36
CA ARG A 74 0.50 -17.58 3.31
C ARG A 74 0.93 -18.93 3.90
N ILE A 75 0.70 -19.10 5.20
CA ILE A 75 1.00 -20.29 5.98
C ILE A 75 -0.31 -20.80 6.59
N ASP A 76 -0.95 -21.81 6.01
CA ASP A 76 -2.25 -22.29 6.52
C ASP A 76 -2.11 -23.09 7.81
N LYS A 77 -1.26 -24.11 7.83
CA LYS A 77 -0.89 -24.81 9.07
C LYS A 77 0.59 -25.11 8.99
N PRO A 78 1.39 -24.73 9.99
CA PRO A 78 2.80 -25.08 10.00
C PRO A 78 2.95 -26.60 10.10
N GLY A 79 3.20 -27.22 8.96
CA GLY A 79 3.68 -28.59 8.81
C GLY A 79 4.97 -28.58 8.01
N ASP A 80 5.55 -29.76 7.80
CA ASP A 80 6.90 -29.92 7.21
C ASP A 80 7.10 -29.13 5.91
N ASP A 81 6.11 -29.11 5.02
CA ASP A 81 6.27 -28.43 3.73
C ASP A 81 6.31 -26.90 3.86
N SER A 82 5.52 -26.32 4.77
CA SER A 82 5.62 -24.88 5.06
C SER A 82 6.96 -24.53 5.70
N LEU A 83 7.48 -25.39 6.60
CA LEU A 83 8.77 -25.18 7.24
C LEU A 83 9.93 -25.31 6.26
N LYS A 84 9.88 -26.27 5.33
CA LYS A 84 10.84 -26.38 4.23
C LYS A 84 10.83 -25.14 3.34
N CYS A 85 9.65 -24.61 2.99
CA CYS A 85 9.55 -23.37 2.24
C CYS A 85 10.18 -22.19 2.98
N MET A 86 9.94 -22.05 4.29
CA MET A 86 10.59 -21.01 5.11
C MET A 86 12.11 -21.19 5.16
N GLN A 87 12.59 -22.44 5.31
CA GLN A 87 14.02 -22.72 5.29
C GLN A 87 14.65 -22.36 3.94
N HIS A 88 13.99 -22.65 2.81
CA HIS A 88 14.45 -22.22 1.49
C HIS A 88 14.54 -20.70 1.36
N VAL A 89 13.61 -19.94 1.97
CA VAL A 89 13.69 -18.47 2.01
C VAL A 89 14.88 -18.01 2.83
N ILE A 90 15.18 -18.68 3.94
CA ILE A 90 16.38 -18.40 4.75
C ILE A 90 17.66 -18.69 3.95
N ASP A 91 17.74 -19.85 3.31
CA ASP A 91 18.89 -20.22 2.48
C ASP A 91 19.05 -19.25 1.29
N ASP A 92 17.96 -18.84 0.64
CA ASP A 92 17.94 -17.79 -0.39
C ASP A 92 18.53 -16.45 0.11
N ILE A 93 18.23 -16.05 1.36
CA ILE A 93 18.79 -14.83 1.97
C ILE A 93 20.30 -14.99 2.18
N GLU A 94 20.72 -16.13 2.73
CA GLU A 94 22.13 -16.44 2.99
C GLU A 94 22.95 -16.45 1.69
N ASP A 95 22.39 -17.03 0.61
CA ASP A 95 22.97 -17.05 -0.73
C ASP A 95 22.99 -15.67 -1.41
N GLY A 96 22.39 -14.66 -0.78
CA GLY A 96 22.44 -13.27 -1.21
C GLY A 96 21.39 -12.88 -2.25
N LYS A 97 20.35 -13.69 -2.47
CA LYS A 97 19.25 -13.41 -3.42
C LYS A 97 18.62 -12.03 -3.20
N TYR A 98 18.51 -11.62 -1.94
CA TYR A 98 17.87 -10.35 -1.55
C TYR A 98 18.86 -9.18 -1.42
N LYS A 99 20.17 -9.40 -1.53
CA LYS A 99 21.21 -8.38 -1.30
C LYS A 99 21.02 -7.15 -2.20
N ASN A 100 20.79 -7.39 -3.49
CA ASN A 100 20.67 -6.34 -4.50
C ASN A 100 19.21 -6.03 -4.87
N LYS A 101 18.23 -6.65 -4.20
CA LYS A 101 16.82 -6.39 -4.49
C LYS A 101 16.48 -5.01 -3.98
N LYS A 102 15.93 -4.16 -4.86
CA LYS A 102 15.51 -2.79 -4.51
C LYS A 102 14.19 -2.84 -3.73
N THR A 103 14.15 -2.14 -2.61
CA THR A 103 12.92 -1.74 -1.91
C THR A 103 12.09 -0.82 -2.79
N LEU A 104 10.81 -0.64 -2.46
CA LEU A 104 9.95 0.27 -3.21
C LEU A 104 10.51 1.71 -3.21
N ARG A 105 11.01 2.20 -2.07
CA ARG A 105 11.62 3.54 -1.98
C ARG A 105 12.83 3.68 -2.90
N GLU A 106 13.67 2.66 -2.99
CA GLU A 106 14.81 2.67 -3.91
C GLU A 106 14.37 2.61 -5.38
N LYS A 107 13.29 1.87 -5.70
CA LYS A 107 12.70 1.86 -7.05
C LYS A 107 12.16 3.24 -7.43
N ILE A 108 11.37 3.86 -6.56
CA ILE A 108 10.85 5.22 -6.74
C ILE A 108 11.99 6.21 -6.94
N LYS A 109 12.99 6.20 -6.04
CA LYS A 109 14.15 7.08 -6.15
C LYS A 109 14.88 6.91 -7.48
N SER A 110 15.17 5.67 -7.88
CA SER A 110 15.84 5.38 -9.16
C SER A 110 15.00 5.89 -10.33
N PHE A 111 13.69 5.64 -10.32
CA PHE A 111 12.78 6.07 -11.38
C PHE A 111 12.72 7.60 -11.49
N VAL A 112 12.60 8.29 -10.36
CA VAL A 112 12.56 9.76 -10.30
C VAL A 112 13.87 10.36 -10.84
N GLU A 113 15.02 9.81 -10.46
CA GLU A 113 16.34 10.24 -10.94
C GLU A 113 16.52 9.97 -12.44
N GLU A 114 16.18 8.77 -12.90
CA GLU A 114 16.30 8.35 -14.31
C GLU A 114 15.39 9.16 -15.24
N ASN A 115 14.24 9.60 -14.76
CA ASN A 115 13.27 10.40 -15.54
C ASN A 115 13.37 11.91 -15.28
N GLY A 116 14.28 12.37 -14.42
CA GLY A 116 14.43 13.80 -14.10
C GLY A 116 13.16 14.43 -13.53
N LEU A 117 12.46 13.70 -12.66
CA LEU A 117 11.27 14.19 -11.98
C LEU A 117 11.66 14.87 -10.66
N ALA A 118 10.90 15.88 -10.25
CA ALA A 118 10.96 16.48 -8.93
C ALA A 118 9.73 16.06 -8.11
N SER A 119 9.91 15.93 -6.79
CA SER A 119 8.81 15.62 -5.86
C SER A 119 8.05 16.90 -5.48
N TYR A 120 6.73 16.86 -5.60
CA TYR A 120 5.84 17.99 -5.31
C TYR A 120 4.90 17.72 -4.11
N MET A 121 4.83 16.47 -3.65
CA MET A 121 3.95 16.02 -2.58
C MET A 121 4.66 15.06 -1.63
N ASN A 122 4.18 14.96 -0.39
CA ASN A 122 4.67 14.00 0.60
C ASN A 122 3.53 13.13 1.13
N ASN A 123 3.88 12.03 1.81
CA ASN A 123 2.90 11.07 2.31
C ASN A 123 1.91 11.70 3.30
N THR A 124 2.33 12.66 4.12
CA THR A 124 1.44 13.33 5.08
C THR A 124 0.32 14.08 4.35
N LYS A 125 0.68 14.90 3.36
CA LYS A 125 -0.30 15.65 2.58
C LYS A 125 -1.20 14.74 1.73
N TRP A 126 -0.66 13.64 1.20
CA TRP A 126 -1.48 12.65 0.50
C TRP A 126 -2.53 12.03 1.44
N CYS A 127 -2.12 11.61 2.64
CA CYS A 127 -3.03 11.09 3.65
C CYS A 127 -4.10 12.12 4.05
N GLU A 128 -3.70 13.38 4.28
CA GLU A 128 -4.61 14.47 4.63
C GLU A 128 -5.63 14.74 3.52
N LEU A 129 -5.20 14.75 2.27
CA LEU A 129 -6.08 14.92 1.11
C LEU A 129 -7.10 13.79 1.00
N ILE A 130 -6.62 12.53 1.00
CA ILE A 130 -7.47 11.36 0.83
C ILE A 130 -8.48 11.25 1.98
N ASN A 131 -8.04 11.47 3.22
CA ASN A 131 -8.93 11.43 4.38
C ASN A 131 -10.02 12.50 4.32
N ASP A 132 -9.67 13.76 4.01
CA ASP A 132 -10.66 14.85 3.91
C ASP A 132 -11.65 14.60 2.76
N ILE A 133 -11.20 14.05 1.61
CA ILE A 133 -12.09 13.68 0.50
C ILE A 133 -13.04 12.56 0.93
N MET A 134 -12.51 11.47 1.50
CA MET A 134 -13.33 10.34 1.95
C MET A 134 -14.37 10.74 3.00
N GLU A 135 -14.03 11.68 3.89
CA GLU A 135 -14.93 12.17 4.94
C GLU A 135 -16.01 13.11 4.39
N LYS A 136 -15.61 14.08 3.55
CA LYS A 136 -16.50 15.20 3.17
C LYS A 136 -17.21 15.00 1.84
N ALA A 137 -16.68 14.14 0.99
CA ALA A 137 -17.19 13.90 -0.36
C ALA A 137 -17.05 12.42 -0.78
N PRO A 138 -17.78 11.52 -0.10
CA PRO A 138 -17.65 10.07 -0.25
C PRO A 138 -18.18 9.50 -1.59
N TRP A 139 -18.47 10.34 -2.58
CA TRP A 139 -18.95 9.91 -3.91
C TRP A 139 -17.98 10.29 -5.03
N ASP A 140 -16.78 10.74 -4.67
CA ASP A 140 -15.88 11.39 -5.61
C ASP A 140 -15.19 10.46 -6.58
N CYS A 141 -15.17 10.94 -7.81
CA CYS A 141 -14.52 10.33 -8.94
C CYS A 141 -13.06 10.79 -8.97
N VAL A 142 -12.14 9.89 -8.65
CA VAL A 142 -10.70 10.09 -8.76
C VAL A 142 -10.15 9.33 -9.96
N GLN A 143 -8.99 9.78 -10.41
CA GLN A 143 -8.18 9.09 -11.39
C GLN A 143 -6.73 9.38 -11.02
N TYR A 144 -5.88 8.37 -10.90
CA TYR A 144 -4.46 8.60 -10.69
C TYR A 144 -3.62 7.76 -11.62
N LYS A 145 -2.36 8.15 -11.73
CA LYS A 145 -1.32 7.39 -12.39
C LYS A 145 -0.18 7.19 -11.41
N THR A 146 0.36 5.98 -11.35
CA THR A 146 1.57 5.70 -10.58
C THR A 146 2.82 5.84 -11.46
N LEU A 147 3.98 6.03 -10.82
CA LEU A 147 5.27 6.14 -11.51
C LEU A 147 5.57 4.94 -12.41
N PHE A 148 5.09 3.74 -12.06
CA PHE A 148 5.45 2.51 -12.75
C PHE A 148 4.47 2.15 -13.89
N GLU A 149 3.39 2.91 -14.05
CA GLU A 149 2.41 2.70 -15.12
C GLU A 149 2.87 3.34 -16.43
N LYS A 150 2.75 2.57 -17.52
CA LYS A 150 3.11 3.04 -18.87
C LYS A 150 2.13 4.07 -19.42
N SER A 151 0.87 3.97 -19.05
CA SER A 151 -0.21 4.81 -19.55
C SER A 151 -1.14 5.18 -18.42
N ALA A 152 -1.62 6.41 -18.43
CA ALA A 152 -2.69 6.84 -17.55
C ALA A 152 -3.96 6.00 -17.82
N PRO A 153 -4.74 5.67 -16.78
CA PRO A 153 -6.10 5.19 -16.99
C PRO A 153 -6.91 6.24 -17.74
N ASN A 154 -8.00 5.86 -18.40
CA ASN A 154 -8.84 6.76 -19.20
C ASN A 154 -10.25 6.96 -18.63
N TYR A 155 -10.47 6.52 -17.39
CA TYR A 155 -11.74 6.65 -16.67
C TYR A 155 -11.46 7.09 -15.23
N PHE A 156 -12.49 7.66 -14.60
CA PHE A 156 -12.52 7.94 -13.17
C PHE A 156 -13.25 6.83 -12.45
N TRP A 157 -12.93 6.62 -11.18
CA TRP A 157 -13.59 5.66 -10.31
C TRP A 157 -13.84 6.26 -8.92
N ASP A 158 -14.75 5.64 -8.18
CA ASP A 158 -15.09 6.05 -6.83
C ASP A 158 -13.92 5.75 -5.88
N LEU A 159 -13.40 6.78 -5.22
CA LEU A 159 -12.30 6.66 -4.25
C LEU A 159 -12.64 5.67 -3.12
N ASN A 160 -13.89 5.60 -2.67
CA ASN A 160 -14.29 4.69 -1.59
C ASN A 160 -14.32 3.22 -2.01
N ASN A 161 -14.40 2.96 -3.32
CA ASN A 161 -14.32 1.62 -3.89
C ASN A 161 -12.92 1.30 -4.44
N ASP A 162 -11.95 2.22 -4.29
CA ASP A 162 -10.56 1.96 -4.65
C ASP A 162 -9.90 1.11 -3.57
N GLU A 163 -9.85 -0.20 -3.81
CA GLU A 163 -9.24 -1.14 -2.87
C GLU A 163 -7.75 -0.84 -2.62
N ASP A 164 -7.04 -0.32 -3.62
CA ASP A 164 -5.61 -0.07 -3.54
C ASP A 164 -5.28 1.13 -2.62
N LEU A 165 -6.04 2.22 -2.73
CA LEU A 165 -5.93 3.38 -1.85
C LEU A 165 -6.57 3.15 -0.47
N VAL A 166 -7.76 2.54 -0.42
CA VAL A 166 -8.51 2.35 0.84
C VAL A 166 -7.86 1.29 1.72
N TYR A 167 -7.43 0.17 1.16
CA TYR A 167 -6.75 -0.89 1.91
C TYR A 167 -5.23 -0.74 1.94
N LYS A 168 -4.70 0.39 1.44
CA LYS A 168 -3.27 0.72 1.42
C LYS A 168 -2.42 -0.34 0.73
N ALA A 169 -2.96 -0.99 -0.30
CA ALA A 169 -2.18 -1.88 -1.15
C ALA A 169 -1.23 -1.07 -2.06
N LEU A 170 -1.58 0.19 -2.34
CA LEU A 170 -0.73 1.18 -2.99
C LEU A 170 -0.03 2.08 -1.96
N GLU A 171 1.27 2.26 -2.10
CA GLU A 171 2.00 3.26 -1.33
C GLU A 171 1.82 4.63 -1.98
N LEU A 172 1.30 5.60 -1.23
CA LEU A 172 0.98 6.95 -1.76
C LEU A 172 2.19 7.65 -2.41
N SER A 173 3.41 7.27 -2.02
CA SER A 173 4.65 7.75 -2.63
C SER A 173 4.85 7.29 -4.08
N GLU A 174 4.06 6.34 -4.58
CA GLU A 174 4.08 5.85 -5.96
C GLU A 174 3.23 6.71 -6.89
N ILE A 175 2.32 7.54 -6.36
CA ILE A 175 1.42 8.36 -7.17
C ILE A 175 2.23 9.45 -7.88
N GLU A 176 2.20 9.43 -9.21
CA GLU A 176 2.78 10.48 -10.06
C GLU A 176 1.87 11.70 -10.06
N TRP A 177 0.58 11.50 -10.29
CA TRP A 177 -0.46 12.52 -10.19
C TRP A 177 -1.82 11.90 -9.90
N MET A 178 -2.72 12.71 -9.35
CA MET A 178 -4.12 12.39 -9.10
C MET A 178 -5.01 13.52 -9.62
N LYS A 179 -6.00 13.18 -10.44
CA LYS A 179 -7.11 14.04 -10.84
C LYS A 179 -8.31 13.77 -9.94
N ILE A 180 -8.97 14.85 -9.53
CA ILE A 180 -10.16 14.84 -8.70
C ILE A 180 -11.25 15.57 -9.46
N LYS A 181 -12.29 14.84 -9.89
CA LYS A 181 -13.40 15.43 -10.63
C LYS A 181 -14.44 15.97 -9.66
N HIS A 182 -14.78 17.25 -9.79
CA HIS A 182 -15.70 17.90 -8.85
C HIS A 182 -17.14 18.01 -9.33
N VAL A 183 -17.40 17.68 -10.59
CA VAL A 183 -18.76 17.61 -11.14
C VAL A 183 -19.17 16.15 -11.30
N GLN A 184 -20.27 15.79 -10.64
CA GLN A 184 -20.84 14.45 -10.67
C GLN A 184 -22.22 14.47 -11.29
N THR A 185 -22.51 13.46 -12.10
CA THR A 185 -23.82 13.25 -12.71
C THR A 185 -24.35 11.90 -12.27
N VAL A 186 -25.43 11.92 -11.49
CA VAL A 186 -26.10 10.73 -10.96
C VAL A 186 -27.37 10.46 -11.75
N SER A 187 -27.52 9.22 -12.22
CA SER A 187 -28.73 8.75 -12.89
C SER A 187 -29.59 7.99 -11.88
N GLU A 188 -30.75 8.53 -11.55
CA GLU A 188 -31.71 7.88 -10.65
C GLU A 188 -32.77 7.16 -11.51
N TYR A 189 -32.77 5.82 -11.43
CA TYR A 189 -33.75 5.00 -12.14
C TYR A 189 -35.14 5.15 -11.51
N ILE A 190 -36.06 5.76 -12.26
CA ILE A 190 -37.44 6.01 -11.80
C ILE A 190 -38.42 4.93 -12.28
N GLY A 191 -38.03 4.10 -13.25
CA GLY A 191 -38.84 3.00 -13.74
C GLY A 191 -38.69 2.78 -15.24
N ARG A 192 -39.18 1.63 -15.71
CA ARG A 192 -38.88 1.11 -17.06
C ARG A 192 -39.44 1.94 -18.23
N LEU A 193 -40.40 2.83 -17.95
CA LEU A 193 -41.13 3.63 -18.94
C LEU A 193 -40.85 5.14 -18.82
N VAL A 194 -40.02 5.55 -17.87
CA VAL A 194 -39.68 6.96 -17.65
C VAL A 194 -38.15 7.06 -17.75
N PRO A 195 -37.61 8.02 -18.53
CA PRO A 195 -36.18 8.26 -18.52
C PRO A 195 -35.68 8.52 -17.10
N ASP A 196 -34.49 8.03 -16.79
CA ASP A 196 -33.85 8.28 -15.51
C ASP A 196 -33.79 9.77 -15.21
N LYS A 197 -33.96 10.12 -13.93
CA LYS A 197 -33.74 11.49 -13.49
C LYS A 197 -32.25 11.71 -13.31
N ILE A 198 -31.71 12.55 -14.17
CA ILE A 198 -30.32 12.97 -14.10
C ILE A 198 -30.22 14.13 -13.12
N GLN A 199 -29.37 13.99 -12.12
CA GLN A 199 -29.03 15.05 -11.16
C GLN A 199 -27.53 15.33 -11.27
N THR A 200 -27.16 16.61 -11.31
CA THR A 200 -25.76 17.03 -11.39
C THR A 200 -25.40 17.84 -10.16
N TYR A 201 -24.28 17.47 -9.53
CA TYR A 201 -23.75 18.08 -8.33
C TYR A 201 -22.38 18.67 -8.64
N ASP A 202 -22.14 19.91 -8.22
CA ASP A 202 -20.85 20.59 -8.35
C ASP A 202 -20.27 20.86 -6.96
N HIS A 203 -19.16 20.20 -6.66
CA HIS A 203 -18.45 20.28 -5.39
C HIS A 203 -17.16 21.13 -5.48
N LYS A 204 -17.00 21.99 -6.50
CA LYS A 204 -15.76 22.76 -6.72
C LYS A 204 -15.25 23.48 -5.47
N SER A 205 -16.15 24.20 -4.77
CA SER A 205 -15.80 24.97 -3.57
C SER A 205 -15.31 24.09 -2.42
N LEU A 206 -15.87 22.88 -2.28
CA LEU A 206 -15.48 21.92 -1.25
C LEU A 206 -14.03 21.45 -1.47
N PHE A 207 -13.69 21.04 -2.69
CA PHE A 207 -12.31 20.63 -2.99
C PHE A 207 -11.31 21.77 -2.88
N LEU A 208 -11.72 22.97 -3.31
CA LEU A 208 -10.88 24.15 -3.16
C LEU A 208 -10.55 24.40 -1.68
N GLU A 209 -11.52 24.25 -0.79
CA GLU A 209 -11.32 24.36 0.66
C GLU A 209 -10.35 23.30 1.18
N ILE A 210 -10.51 22.02 0.78
CA ILE A 210 -9.63 20.91 1.18
C ILE A 210 -8.18 21.17 0.72
N LEU A 211 -7.99 21.54 -0.54
CA LEU A 211 -6.68 21.81 -1.12
C LEU A 211 -6.00 23.01 -0.43
N GLN A 212 -6.75 24.06 -0.14
CA GLN A 212 -6.25 25.25 0.57
C GLN A 212 -5.92 24.95 2.02
N LYS A 213 -6.79 24.24 2.75
CA LYS A 213 -6.60 23.82 4.15
C LYS A 213 -5.24 23.12 4.34
N HIS A 214 -4.89 22.24 3.42
CA HIS A 214 -3.66 21.44 3.48
C HIS A 214 -2.49 22.04 2.68
N SER A 215 -2.68 23.24 2.12
CA SER A 215 -1.69 23.93 1.27
C SER A 215 -1.14 23.00 0.17
N ILE A 216 -2.04 22.32 -0.53
CA ILE A 216 -1.72 21.35 -1.58
C ILE A 216 -1.70 22.10 -2.92
N PRO A 217 -0.56 22.10 -3.64
CA PRO A 217 -0.51 22.67 -4.97
C PRO A 217 -1.33 21.84 -5.95
N TYR A 218 -2.03 22.50 -6.86
CA TYR A 218 -2.83 21.85 -7.88
C TYR A 218 -2.82 22.65 -9.18
N GLU A 219 -3.09 21.96 -10.29
CA GLU A 219 -3.54 22.57 -11.53
C GLU A 219 -5.02 22.31 -11.74
N TYR A 220 -5.69 23.16 -12.51
CA TYR A 220 -7.11 22.99 -12.79
C TYR A 220 -7.33 22.81 -14.29
N ASP A 221 -7.98 21.71 -14.65
CA ASP A 221 -8.39 21.41 -16.02
C ASP A 221 -9.86 21.82 -16.19
N GLU A 222 -10.07 22.95 -16.86
CA GLU A 222 -11.40 23.47 -17.17
C GLU A 222 -12.20 22.51 -18.08
N SER A 223 -11.53 21.76 -18.96
CA SER A 223 -12.19 20.90 -19.95
C SER A 223 -12.73 19.61 -19.31
N GLU A 224 -11.99 19.05 -18.37
CA GLU A 224 -12.39 17.85 -17.63
C GLU A 224 -13.10 18.18 -16.30
N GLN A 225 -13.10 19.45 -15.89
CA GLN A 225 -13.61 19.92 -14.59
C GLN A 225 -12.93 19.18 -13.42
N THR A 226 -11.60 19.15 -13.45
CA THR A 226 -10.79 18.40 -12.49
C THR A 226 -9.69 19.24 -11.85
N PHE A 227 -9.39 18.93 -10.60
CA PHE A 227 -8.17 19.37 -9.92
C PHE A 227 -7.09 18.31 -10.11
N ILE A 228 -5.90 18.70 -10.57
CA ILE A 228 -4.75 17.83 -10.77
C ILE A 228 -3.73 18.10 -9.67
N VAL A 229 -3.49 17.11 -8.82
CA VAL A 229 -2.48 17.13 -7.76
C VAL A 229 -1.31 16.26 -8.18
N TYR A 230 -0.09 16.81 -8.16
CA TYR A 230 1.12 16.10 -8.59
C TYR A 230 1.89 15.56 -7.39
N GLY A 231 2.20 14.26 -7.42
CA GLY A 231 3.23 13.67 -6.57
C GLY A 231 4.63 13.95 -7.12
N TYR A 232 4.78 13.82 -8.43
CA TYR A 232 6.02 14.08 -9.16
C TYR A 232 5.76 14.79 -10.49
N ARG A 233 6.68 15.65 -10.91
CA ARG A 233 6.60 16.39 -12.17
C ARG A 233 7.99 16.81 -12.65
N HIS A 234 8.15 16.97 -13.97
CA HIS A 234 9.33 17.62 -14.57
C HIS A 234 9.45 19.10 -14.19
#